data_AF-A0A8U7P7V6-F1
#
_entry.id   AF-A0A8U7P7V6-F1
#
_cell.length_a   1.000
_cell.length_b   1.000
_cell.length_c   1.000
_cell.angle_alpha   90.00
_cell.angle_beta   90.00
_cell.angle_gamma   90.00
#
_symmetry.space_group_name_H-M   'P 1'
#
loop_
_entity.id
_entity.type
_entity.pdbx_description
1 polymer ?
#
loop_
_entity_poly.entity_id
_entity_poly.type
_entity_poly.pdbx_seq_one_letter_code
_entity_poly.pdbx_strand_id
1 'polypeptide(L)'
;MVWGRRERPRAGGFSSVRCSSRLDGLREAEAARGGRPFRGWGVGRGSALDWGRLEGAAAAVPILRAARPHRAPVTAAAMWRALAAAAPARALLRAPPARRAASLAVSPAAGPADERVETRVAGLSPGQPVTLRAVAADDRGCLFQSCAHYRADSRGELHLGTDASHGGDYTGVEPMGLFWSLAPAGMEKPYQRFVPRSTGAPMKVEVLVHQGHSPPGAMPGPVVAKAEVQRLFTAPGVRRIRLKEGVVRGSLFLPPGDGPFPGVIDMYGDEGGLIEFRSSLLATHGFAALSLPYFDFEDLPRVMKELKLEYFEEAARFLQRHPKAKATTIKEALARWEEKSGQKASEAKEVKLYGQVPPVEKMDGALSALVNCEKLSLSTNCIDRIANLNNLKKLRILSLGRNNIKNLNGLEAVADTLEELWISYNLIEKLRGIRVMKKLKILYMSNNLVKDWAEFVRLAELPLLEELVFVGNPLQEKFATDQNSWIEEATKRVPNLKKLDGTLVVKEEEEEGGEGGEGAEGAN
;
A
#
# COMPACT_ATOMS: atom_id res chain seq x y z
N MET A 1 -4.35 1.18 -2.98
CA MET A 1 -4.23 2.43 -2.21
C MET A 1 -5.42 2.51 -1.28
N VAL A 2 -5.21 2.37 0.02
CA VAL A 2 -6.24 2.60 1.04
C VAL A 2 -5.73 3.75 1.90
N TRP A 3 -6.55 4.78 2.06
CA TRP A 3 -6.22 6.02 2.75
C TRP A 3 -6.07 5.74 4.26
N GLY A 4 -4.82 5.70 4.73
CA GLY A 4 -4.48 5.64 6.15
C GLY A 4 -3.96 6.99 6.63
N ARG A 5 -4.67 7.63 7.57
CA ARG A 5 -4.16 8.77 8.33
C ARG A 5 -2.87 8.36 9.05
N ARG A 6 -1.83 9.21 8.97
CA ARG A 6 -0.69 9.17 9.89
C ARG A 6 -1.13 9.75 11.23
N GLU A 7 -1.28 8.90 12.25
CA GLU A 7 -1.33 9.35 13.64
C GLU A 7 -0.07 8.92 14.38
N ARG A 8 0.52 9.85 15.15
CA ARG A 8 1.63 9.57 16.06
C ARG A 8 1.06 8.96 17.35
N PRO A 9 1.63 7.88 17.91
CA PRO A 9 1.15 7.35 19.18
C PRO A 9 1.68 8.17 20.35
N ARG A 10 0.79 8.53 21.29
CA ARG A 10 1.14 8.95 22.66
C ARG A 10 1.29 7.71 23.53
N ALA A 11 2.31 7.72 24.37
CA ALA A 11 2.63 6.69 25.35
C ALA A 11 1.57 6.58 26.45
N GLY A 12 1.15 5.35 26.75
CA GLY A 12 0.37 4.97 27.93
C GLY A 12 0.67 3.50 28.21
N GLY A 13 1.43 3.25 29.28
CA GLY A 13 1.95 1.92 29.61
C GLY A 13 0.92 1.01 30.26
N PHE A 14 0.97 -0.27 29.91
CA PHE A 14 0.64 -1.39 30.78
C PHE A 14 1.49 -2.61 30.40
N SER A 15 1.64 -3.50 31.38
CA SER A 15 2.78 -4.35 31.70
C SER A 15 3.08 -5.55 30.80
N SER A 16 4.35 -5.63 30.36
CA SER A 16 5.27 -6.78 30.50
C SER A 16 4.66 -8.19 30.57
N VAL A 17 4.65 -8.89 29.44
CA VAL A 17 4.92 -10.33 29.37
C VAL A 17 6.12 -10.51 28.43
N ARG A 18 7.27 -10.91 28.99
CA ARG A 18 8.49 -11.18 28.23
C ARG A 18 8.30 -12.43 27.38
N CYS A 19 8.37 -12.27 26.06
CA CYS A 19 8.70 -13.36 25.14
C CYS A 19 9.94 -12.93 24.36
N SER A 20 11.10 -13.42 24.82
CA SER A 20 12.41 -13.15 24.25
C SER A 20 12.76 -14.25 23.27
N SER A 21 12.57 -13.99 21.97
CA SER A 21 13.32 -14.54 20.83
C SER A 21 12.55 -14.20 19.54
N ARG A 22 13.27 -13.89 18.45
CA ARG A 22 12.80 -13.44 17.13
C ARG A 22 12.71 -11.93 16.91
N LEU A 23 13.87 -11.29 16.81
CA LEU A 23 14.04 -9.98 16.16
C LEU A 23 15.32 -9.89 15.32
N ASP A 24 15.69 -10.96 14.60
CA ASP A 24 16.83 -10.97 13.65
C ASP A 24 16.42 -11.27 12.20
N GLY A 25 15.23 -10.82 11.78
CA GLY A 25 14.71 -11.04 10.42
C GLY A 25 14.48 -9.77 9.58
N LEU A 26 14.88 -8.59 10.06
CA LEU A 26 14.51 -7.29 9.47
C LEU A 26 15.69 -6.49 8.89
N ARG A 27 16.87 -7.09 8.71
CA ARG A 27 18.08 -6.38 8.24
C ARG A 27 18.54 -6.66 6.80
N GLU A 28 17.80 -7.42 5.99
CA GLU A 28 18.27 -7.80 4.64
C GLU A 28 17.72 -6.95 3.48
N ALA A 29 17.16 -5.76 3.74
CA ALA A 29 16.69 -4.86 2.67
C ALA A 29 17.30 -3.43 2.66
N GLU A 30 18.23 -3.10 3.57
CA GLU A 30 18.79 -1.74 3.68
C GLU A 30 20.29 -1.59 3.37
N ALA A 31 20.95 -2.64 2.87
CA ALA A 31 22.37 -2.56 2.46
C ALA A 31 22.52 -2.11 0.99
N ALA A 32 22.06 -0.90 0.65
CA ALA A 32 22.29 -0.31 -0.68
C ALA A 32 22.49 1.22 -0.69
N ARG A 33 22.74 1.87 0.46
CA ARG A 33 23.08 3.30 0.48
C ARG A 33 24.26 3.58 1.42
N GLY A 34 25.45 3.57 0.85
CA GLY A 34 26.64 4.16 1.47
C GLY A 34 26.67 5.67 1.28
N GLY A 35 26.72 6.43 2.37
CA GLY A 35 26.94 7.88 2.40
C GLY A 35 27.18 8.33 3.85
N ARG A 36 28.38 8.84 4.12
CA ARG A 36 29.01 9.04 5.45
C ARG A 36 28.27 10.02 6.39
N PRO A 37 28.54 9.93 7.72
CA PRO A 37 27.87 10.73 8.75
C PRO A 37 28.61 12.05 9.03
N PHE A 38 27.88 13.09 9.46
CA PHE A 38 28.48 14.20 10.20
C PHE A 38 27.57 14.68 11.35
N ARG A 39 28.26 14.98 12.45
CA ARG A 39 27.88 15.36 13.83
C ARG A 39 26.80 16.45 13.87
N GLY A 40 25.84 16.48 14.79
CA GLY A 40 25.97 16.50 16.25
C GLY A 40 25.84 17.95 16.77
N TRP A 41 25.35 18.14 18.00
CA TRP A 41 24.97 19.38 18.73
C TRP A 41 23.48 19.76 18.58
N GLY A 42 22.71 20.00 19.64
CA GLY A 42 22.96 20.05 21.08
C GLY A 42 21.64 20.36 21.79
N VAL A 43 21.42 19.74 22.93
CA VAL A 43 20.24 19.86 23.79
C VAL A 43 20.32 21.17 24.58
N GLY A 44 19.24 21.96 24.58
CA GLY A 44 19.06 23.15 25.41
C GLY A 44 17.76 23.06 26.23
N ARG A 45 17.90 23.15 27.55
CA ARG A 45 16.86 22.98 28.58
C ARG A 45 15.89 24.16 28.64
N GLY A 46 14.73 23.91 29.26
CA GLY A 46 13.58 24.82 29.32
C GLY A 46 13.68 26.00 30.27
N SER A 47 12.55 26.70 30.39
CA SER A 47 12.14 27.45 31.57
C SER A 47 10.62 27.65 31.52
N ALA A 48 9.99 27.44 32.66
CA ALA A 48 8.58 27.65 32.93
C ALA A 48 8.33 29.08 33.46
N LEU A 49 7.07 29.51 33.37
CA LEU A 49 6.38 30.51 34.22
C LEU A 49 6.89 31.97 34.20
N ASP A 50 6.00 32.92 33.90
CA ASP A 50 5.50 33.84 34.95
C ASP A 50 4.21 34.58 34.53
N TRP A 51 3.32 34.77 35.51
CA TRP A 51 2.10 35.59 35.48
C TRP A 51 2.28 36.68 36.55
N GLY A 52 2.23 37.97 36.19
CA GLY A 52 2.33 39.01 37.21
C GLY A 52 2.35 40.45 36.73
N ARG A 53 1.16 41.00 36.49
CA ARG A 53 0.63 42.29 36.99
C ARG A 53 1.64 43.43 37.30
N LEU A 54 1.44 44.60 36.67
CA LEU A 54 1.72 45.91 37.29
C LEU A 54 0.71 46.97 36.82
N GLU A 55 0.28 47.76 37.79
CA GLU A 55 -0.77 48.78 37.77
C GLU A 55 -0.28 50.15 37.26
N GLY A 56 -1.23 50.99 36.83
CA GLY A 56 -1.31 52.37 37.30
C GLY A 56 -0.83 53.48 36.35
N ALA A 57 -1.78 54.25 35.82
CA ALA A 57 -1.82 55.72 35.97
C ALA A 57 -3.14 56.29 35.43
N ALA A 58 -3.80 57.08 36.26
CA ALA A 58 -5.07 57.77 36.02
C ALA A 58 -4.85 59.26 35.67
N ALA A 59 -5.77 59.84 34.91
CA ALA A 59 -6.22 61.26 34.89
C ALA A 59 -7.01 61.48 33.58
N ALA A 60 -8.09 62.24 33.44
CA ALA A 60 -8.96 63.01 34.33
C ALA A 60 -10.25 63.30 33.54
N VAL A 61 -11.36 63.59 34.24
CA VAL A 61 -12.64 64.06 33.70
C VAL A 61 -12.88 65.49 34.21
N PRO A 62 -13.56 66.38 33.46
CA PRO A 62 -14.89 66.85 33.91
C PRO A 62 -15.88 67.01 32.72
N ILE A 63 -17.05 66.36 32.74
CA ILE A 63 -18.39 66.85 33.17
C ILE A 63 -18.88 68.14 32.48
N LEU A 64 -19.97 68.03 31.70
CA LEU A 64 -21.13 68.93 31.84
C LEU A 64 -22.46 68.30 31.35
N ARG A 65 -23.47 68.53 32.20
CA ARG A 65 -24.92 68.18 32.22
C ARG A 65 -25.67 68.44 30.91
N ALA A 66 -26.51 67.54 30.41
CA ALA A 66 -27.90 67.20 30.78
C ALA A 66 -28.98 68.14 30.21
N ALA A 67 -29.88 67.61 29.36
CA ALA A 67 -31.32 67.87 29.34
C ALA A 67 -32.05 67.00 28.28
N ARG A 68 -33.12 66.34 28.72
CA ARG A 68 -34.32 65.88 27.97
C ARG A 68 -35.54 66.49 28.72
N PRO A 69 -36.83 66.35 28.34
CA PRO A 69 -37.47 65.79 27.12
C PRO A 69 -38.64 66.68 26.57
N HIS A 70 -39.31 66.31 25.45
CA HIS A 70 -40.78 66.14 25.40
C HIS A 70 -41.38 65.70 24.02
N ARG A 71 -42.10 64.57 24.08
CA ARG A 71 -43.41 64.17 23.49
C ARG A 71 -43.93 64.66 22.10
N ALA A 72 -44.12 63.65 21.23
CA ALA A 72 -45.39 63.14 20.63
C ALA A 72 -46.00 63.84 19.35
N PRO A 73 -46.90 63.18 18.58
CA PRO A 73 -46.76 63.00 17.12
C PRO A 73 -47.91 63.61 16.28
N VAL A 74 -47.75 63.73 14.95
CA VAL A 74 -48.86 64.02 14.02
C VAL A 74 -48.76 63.19 12.74
N THR A 75 -49.94 62.79 12.28
CA THR A 75 -50.36 61.76 11.34
C THR A 75 -50.23 62.09 9.84
N ALA A 76 -50.38 61.04 9.03
CA ALA A 76 -50.49 61.06 7.58
C ALA A 76 -51.63 61.95 7.04
N ALA A 77 -51.37 62.68 5.94
CA ALA A 77 -52.25 62.90 4.77
C ALA A 77 -51.87 64.18 4.02
N ALA A 78 -51.29 64.07 2.82
CA ALA A 78 -51.45 65.06 1.75
C ALA A 78 -50.99 64.48 0.40
N MET A 79 -51.95 63.89 -0.31
CA MET A 79 -51.88 63.47 -1.70
C MET A 79 -52.14 64.65 -2.64
N TRP A 80 -51.29 64.78 -3.66
CA TRP A 80 -51.56 65.22 -5.05
C TRP A 80 -51.95 66.68 -5.40
N ARG A 81 -51.04 67.33 -6.16
CA ARG A 81 -51.19 68.15 -7.41
C ARG A 81 -50.01 69.15 -7.48
N ALA A 82 -49.33 69.48 -8.56
CA ALA A 82 -49.12 68.98 -9.92
C ALA A 82 -47.99 69.88 -10.53
N LEU A 83 -47.40 69.44 -11.65
CA LEU A 83 -46.53 70.17 -12.61
C LEU A 83 -45.07 70.40 -12.18
N ALA A 84 -44.06 70.40 -13.03
CA ALA A 84 -43.73 69.80 -14.33
C ALA A 84 -42.35 70.43 -14.70
N ALA A 85 -41.58 69.74 -15.55
CA ALA A 85 -40.36 70.23 -16.23
C ALA A 85 -39.02 70.15 -15.45
N ALA A 86 -38.40 68.97 -15.50
CA ALA A 86 -36.99 68.84 -15.84
C ALA A 86 -36.72 67.38 -16.27
N ALA A 87 -36.45 67.16 -17.56
CA ALA A 87 -35.78 65.94 -18.00
C ALA A 87 -34.33 65.95 -17.47
N PRO A 88 -33.75 64.77 -17.19
CA PRO A 88 -32.64 64.40 -18.06
C PRO A 88 -32.56 62.91 -18.41
N ALA A 89 -32.01 62.68 -19.60
CA ALA A 89 -31.24 61.52 -20.04
C ALA A 89 -31.72 60.14 -19.56
N ARG A 90 -32.55 59.50 -20.41
CA ARG A 90 -32.74 58.05 -20.40
C ARG A 90 -31.45 57.39 -20.91
N ALA A 91 -30.46 57.22 -20.04
CA ALA A 91 -29.40 56.25 -20.28
C ALA A 91 -30.10 54.89 -20.40
N LEU A 92 -30.04 54.29 -21.58
CA LEU A 92 -30.36 52.88 -21.77
C LEU A 92 -29.34 52.07 -20.95
N LEU A 93 -29.63 51.89 -19.66
CA LEU A 93 -29.07 50.80 -18.86
C LEU A 93 -29.57 49.53 -19.51
N ARG A 94 -28.79 49.04 -20.48
CA ARG A 94 -28.86 47.69 -20.97
C ARG A 94 -28.82 46.81 -19.73
N ALA A 95 -29.93 46.13 -19.44
CA ALA A 95 -29.99 45.20 -18.32
C ALA A 95 -28.74 44.31 -18.39
N PRO A 96 -28.00 44.12 -17.28
CA PRO A 96 -26.87 43.21 -17.29
C PRO A 96 -27.36 41.87 -17.87
N PRO A 97 -26.58 41.23 -18.75
CA PRO A 97 -26.97 39.95 -19.31
C PRO A 97 -27.39 39.05 -18.15
N ALA A 98 -28.57 38.44 -18.26
CA ALA A 98 -29.12 37.59 -17.19
C ALA A 98 -28.01 36.68 -16.68
N ARG A 99 -27.67 36.81 -15.39
CA ARG A 99 -26.62 36.00 -14.76
C ARG A 99 -26.94 34.55 -15.09
N ARG A 100 -26.00 33.86 -15.76
CA ARG A 100 -26.09 32.40 -15.90
C ARG A 100 -26.23 31.81 -14.50
N ALA A 101 -27.22 30.95 -14.30
CA ALA A 101 -27.36 30.21 -13.06
C ALA A 101 -26.07 29.41 -12.83
N ALA A 102 -25.63 29.32 -11.57
CA ALA A 102 -24.46 28.53 -11.25
C ALA A 102 -24.73 27.06 -11.61
N SER A 103 -23.76 26.39 -12.20
CA SER A 103 -23.86 24.97 -12.57
C SER A 103 -22.69 24.20 -11.98
N LEU A 104 -22.97 23.02 -11.45
CA LEU A 104 -21.98 22.09 -10.93
C LEU A 104 -21.91 20.88 -11.86
N ALA A 105 -20.72 20.56 -12.35
CA ALA A 105 -20.44 19.35 -13.11
C ALA A 105 -19.46 18.48 -12.32
N VAL A 106 -19.83 17.21 -12.14
CA VAL A 106 -18.95 16.18 -11.57
C VAL A 106 -18.88 15.03 -12.56
N SER A 107 -17.67 14.70 -13.03
CA SER A 107 -17.44 13.70 -14.07
C SER A 107 -16.41 12.65 -13.63
N PRO A 108 -16.66 11.35 -13.82
CA PRO A 108 -17.92 10.79 -14.30
C PRO A 108 -19.03 10.91 -13.24
N ALA A 109 -20.28 11.10 -13.69
CA ALA A 109 -21.44 11.16 -12.79
C ALA A 109 -21.77 9.78 -12.17
N ALA A 110 -21.37 8.70 -12.84
CA ALA A 110 -21.42 7.34 -12.32
C ALA A 110 -20.16 6.58 -12.75
N GLY A 111 -19.48 5.91 -11.82
CA GLY A 111 -18.26 5.15 -12.11
C GLY A 111 -17.83 4.30 -10.92
N PRO A 112 -16.82 3.41 -11.09
CA PRO A 112 -16.24 2.63 -9.99
C PRO A 112 -15.85 3.51 -8.80
N ALA A 113 -16.09 3.03 -7.58
CA ALA A 113 -15.92 3.82 -6.37
C ALA A 113 -14.47 4.31 -6.15
N ASP A 114 -13.49 3.61 -6.73
CA ASP A 114 -12.06 3.91 -6.69
C ASP A 114 -11.55 4.75 -7.89
N GLU A 115 -12.43 5.11 -8.83
CA GLU A 115 -12.08 6.00 -9.95
C GLU A 115 -11.93 7.45 -9.50
N ARG A 116 -11.07 8.25 -10.12
CA ARG A 116 -11.01 9.70 -9.84
C ARG A 116 -12.24 10.41 -10.43
N VAL A 117 -12.76 11.40 -9.71
CA VAL A 117 -13.76 12.34 -10.26
C VAL A 117 -13.16 13.73 -10.47
N GLU A 118 -13.70 14.43 -11.44
CA GLU A 118 -13.39 15.81 -11.78
C GLU A 118 -14.58 16.70 -11.45
N THR A 119 -14.36 17.70 -10.61
CA THR A 119 -15.40 18.63 -10.16
C THR A 119 -15.13 20.03 -10.69
N ARG A 120 -16.14 20.61 -11.36
CA ARG A 120 -16.12 21.96 -11.93
C ARG A 120 -17.38 22.72 -11.58
N VAL A 121 -17.24 23.99 -11.23
CA VAL A 121 -18.36 24.92 -10.99
C VAL A 121 -18.24 26.09 -11.96
N ALA A 122 -19.34 26.44 -12.61
CA ALA A 122 -19.42 27.53 -13.57
C ALA A 122 -20.54 28.50 -13.21
N GLY A 123 -20.50 29.73 -13.76
CA GLY A 123 -21.56 30.72 -13.58
C GLY A 123 -21.60 31.37 -12.19
N LEU A 124 -20.48 31.38 -11.47
CA LEU A 124 -20.32 32.17 -10.24
C LEU A 124 -19.95 33.62 -10.59
N SER A 125 -19.98 34.50 -9.59
CA SER A 125 -19.39 35.84 -9.73
C SER A 125 -17.87 35.75 -9.67
N PRO A 126 -17.11 36.61 -10.38
CA PRO A 126 -15.66 36.66 -10.23
C PRO A 126 -15.24 36.84 -8.76
N GLY A 127 -14.34 35.99 -8.26
CA GLY A 127 -13.88 36.02 -6.87
C GLY A 127 -14.91 35.61 -5.81
N GLN A 128 -16.08 35.11 -6.21
CA GLN A 128 -17.16 34.75 -5.28
C GLN A 128 -16.71 33.65 -4.31
N PRO A 129 -16.83 33.87 -2.99
CA PRO A 129 -16.60 32.81 -2.01
C PRO A 129 -17.73 31.78 -2.07
N VAL A 130 -17.36 30.50 -2.11
CA VAL A 130 -18.30 29.38 -2.09
C VAL A 130 -17.81 28.28 -1.16
N THR A 131 -18.74 27.54 -0.57
CA THR A 131 -18.47 26.33 0.20
C THR A 131 -18.97 25.15 -0.60
N LEU A 132 -18.10 24.21 -0.95
CA LEU A 132 -18.52 22.93 -1.49
C LEU A 132 -18.73 21.95 -0.34
N ARG A 133 -19.82 21.18 -0.40
CA ARG A 133 -20.16 20.15 0.57
C ARG A 133 -20.46 18.85 -0.16
N ALA A 134 -19.95 17.73 0.32
CA ALA A 134 -20.40 16.41 -0.11
C ALA A 134 -21.17 15.75 1.03
N VAL A 135 -22.26 15.06 0.69
CA VAL A 135 -23.10 14.32 1.63
C VAL A 135 -23.37 12.93 1.07
N ALA A 136 -23.23 11.92 1.91
CA ALA A 136 -23.55 10.53 1.57
C ALA A 136 -24.22 9.85 2.77
N ALA A 137 -25.01 8.82 2.52
CA ALA A 137 -25.55 7.96 3.57
C ALA A 137 -25.03 6.54 3.36
N ASP A 138 -24.66 5.86 4.45
CA ASP A 138 -24.43 4.42 4.40
C ASP A 138 -25.77 3.65 4.36
N ASP A 139 -25.70 2.33 4.25
CA ASP A 139 -26.84 1.44 4.18
C ASP A 139 -27.63 1.33 5.51
N ARG A 140 -27.06 1.83 6.62
CA ARG A 140 -27.74 1.97 7.92
C ARG A 140 -28.42 3.33 8.07
N GLY A 141 -28.29 4.21 7.08
CA GLY A 141 -28.78 5.59 7.13
C GLY A 141 -27.87 6.54 7.89
N CYS A 142 -26.66 6.13 8.28
CA CYS A 142 -25.68 6.99 8.93
C CYS A 142 -25.17 8.02 7.92
N LEU A 143 -25.28 9.30 8.29
CA LEU A 143 -24.90 10.40 7.40
C LEU A 143 -23.41 10.71 7.50
N PHE A 144 -22.78 10.86 6.33
CA PHE A 144 -21.40 11.30 6.19
C PHE A 144 -21.37 12.62 5.41
N GLN A 145 -20.53 13.54 5.85
CA GLN A 145 -20.36 14.82 5.17
C GLN A 145 -18.90 15.27 5.17
N SER A 146 -18.58 16.14 4.22
CA SER A 146 -17.34 16.90 4.16
C SER A 146 -17.61 18.28 3.57
N CYS A 147 -16.72 19.22 3.85
CA CYS A 147 -16.81 20.58 3.35
C CYS A 147 -15.43 21.17 3.01
N ALA A 148 -15.42 22.07 2.03
CA ALA A 148 -14.24 22.84 1.67
C ALA A 148 -14.59 24.22 1.11
N HIS A 149 -13.72 25.19 1.37
CA HIS A 149 -13.91 26.60 1.04
C HIS A 149 -13.08 27.00 -0.19
N TYR A 150 -13.73 27.59 -1.17
CA TYR A 150 -13.10 28.01 -2.42
C TYR A 150 -13.49 29.44 -2.79
N ARG A 151 -12.76 30.03 -3.74
CA ARG A 151 -13.13 31.26 -4.43
C ARG A 151 -13.11 31.01 -5.92
N ALA A 152 -14.13 31.49 -6.62
CA ALA A 152 -14.17 31.44 -8.08
C ALA A 152 -13.06 32.31 -8.69
N ASP A 153 -12.57 31.92 -9.87
CA ASP A 153 -11.58 32.67 -10.64
C ASP A 153 -12.17 34.00 -11.19
N SER A 154 -11.39 34.74 -11.97
CA SER A 154 -11.83 36.01 -12.59
C SER A 154 -12.95 35.83 -13.61
N ARG A 155 -13.21 34.60 -14.08
CA ARG A 155 -14.29 34.26 -15.01
C ARG A 155 -15.53 33.72 -14.30
N GLY A 156 -15.48 33.53 -12.98
CA GLY A 156 -16.58 32.93 -12.22
C GLY A 156 -16.60 31.40 -12.28
N GLU A 157 -15.45 30.79 -12.53
CA GLU A 157 -15.28 29.35 -12.65
C GLU A 157 -14.46 28.80 -11.46
N LEU A 158 -14.63 27.52 -11.15
CA LEU A 158 -13.87 26.80 -10.14
C LEU A 158 -13.59 25.38 -10.62
N HIS A 159 -12.35 24.93 -10.49
CA HIS A 159 -11.92 23.58 -10.82
C HIS A 159 -11.08 22.99 -9.69
N LEU A 160 -11.63 21.98 -9.00
CA LEU A 160 -10.97 21.34 -7.85
C LEU A 160 -9.67 20.59 -8.21
N GLY A 161 -9.42 20.38 -9.50
CA GLY A 161 -8.18 19.81 -10.02
C GLY A 161 -6.98 20.76 -9.90
N THR A 162 -7.22 22.06 -9.85
CA THR A 162 -6.19 23.11 -9.94
C THR A 162 -6.32 24.16 -8.84
N ASP A 163 -7.53 24.41 -8.36
CA ASP A 163 -7.81 25.46 -7.39
C ASP A 163 -7.72 24.92 -5.97
N ALA A 164 -7.00 25.64 -5.11
CA ALA A 164 -6.76 25.21 -3.74
C ALA A 164 -7.94 25.52 -2.82
N SER A 165 -8.30 24.56 -1.97
CA SER A 165 -9.19 24.81 -0.83
C SER A 165 -8.48 25.68 0.21
N HIS A 166 -9.19 26.70 0.71
CA HIS A 166 -8.70 27.65 1.72
C HIS A 166 -9.16 27.31 3.15
N GLY A 167 -9.99 26.30 3.34
CA GLY A 167 -10.51 25.90 4.66
C GLY A 167 -11.60 24.85 4.56
N GLY A 168 -12.15 24.43 5.71
CA GLY A 168 -13.04 23.28 5.82
C GLY A 168 -12.31 22.05 6.34
N ASP A 169 -12.72 20.86 5.91
CA ASP A 169 -12.16 19.59 6.36
C ASP A 169 -10.79 19.26 5.73
N TYR A 170 -10.40 20.01 4.68
CA TYR A 170 -9.09 19.94 4.05
C TYR A 170 -8.70 21.26 3.36
N THR A 171 -7.41 21.43 3.07
CA THR A 171 -6.84 22.60 2.38
C THR A 171 -5.88 22.17 1.28
N GLY A 172 -5.56 23.06 0.34
CA GLY A 172 -4.68 22.76 -0.80
C GLY A 172 -5.42 22.22 -2.02
N VAL A 173 -4.67 21.85 -3.06
CA VAL A 173 -5.22 21.31 -4.31
C VAL A 173 -5.47 19.82 -4.13
N GLU A 174 -6.68 19.48 -3.70
CA GLU A 174 -7.10 18.12 -3.37
C GLU A 174 -8.34 17.73 -4.19
N PRO A 175 -8.18 17.20 -5.42
CA PRO A 175 -9.28 16.99 -6.36
C PRO A 175 -10.34 16.00 -5.84
N MET A 176 -9.90 15.00 -5.05
CA MET A 176 -10.77 14.02 -4.38
C MET A 176 -11.06 14.39 -2.92
N GLY A 177 -10.69 15.60 -2.50
CA GLY A 177 -10.82 16.12 -1.14
C GLY A 177 -12.18 15.86 -0.52
N LEU A 178 -13.25 16.23 -1.24
CA LEU A 178 -14.63 16.02 -0.79
C LEU A 178 -14.99 14.56 -0.51
N PHE A 179 -14.34 13.59 -1.17
CA PHE A 179 -14.68 12.18 -1.05
C PHE A 179 -13.87 11.50 0.06
N TRP A 180 -12.55 11.69 0.10
CA TRP A 180 -11.71 11.04 1.11
C TRP A 180 -11.87 11.66 2.50
N SER A 181 -12.31 12.93 2.58
CA SER A 181 -12.55 13.63 3.85
C SER A 181 -13.96 13.45 4.41
N LEU A 182 -14.81 12.64 3.77
CA LEU A 182 -16.13 12.28 4.32
C LEU A 182 -15.96 11.71 5.73
N ALA A 183 -16.63 12.33 6.69
CA ALA A 183 -16.66 11.91 8.08
C ALA A 183 -18.12 11.80 8.55
N PRO A 184 -18.42 10.99 9.58
CA PRO A 184 -19.75 10.95 10.18
C PRO A 184 -20.21 12.38 10.51
N ALA A 185 -21.45 12.72 10.13
CA ALA A 185 -22.03 14.01 10.42
C ALA A 185 -22.08 14.26 11.93
N GLY A 186 -22.13 15.52 12.37
CA GLY A 186 -22.00 15.86 13.80
C GLY A 186 -23.04 15.25 14.74
N MET A 187 -24.17 14.78 14.19
CA MET A 187 -25.23 14.07 14.92
C MET A 187 -25.01 12.56 15.04
N GLU A 188 -24.05 12.02 14.28
CA GLU A 188 -23.71 10.59 14.26
C GLU A 188 -22.66 10.26 15.31
N LYS A 189 -22.57 8.97 15.68
CA LYS A 189 -21.48 8.52 16.57
C LYS A 189 -20.12 8.78 15.91
N PRO A 190 -19.14 9.32 16.65
CA PRO A 190 -17.81 9.57 16.12
C PRO A 190 -17.10 8.25 15.76
N TYR A 191 -16.10 8.34 14.88
CA TYR A 191 -15.25 7.22 14.45
C TYR A 191 -15.97 6.08 13.71
N GLN A 192 -17.20 6.30 13.25
CA GLN A 192 -17.87 5.37 12.35
C GLN A 192 -17.18 5.36 10.99
N ARG A 193 -16.98 4.14 10.46
CA ARG A 193 -16.50 3.93 9.09
C ARG A 193 -17.69 3.84 8.15
N PHE A 194 -17.54 4.42 6.96
CA PHE A 194 -18.43 4.15 5.85
C PHE A 194 -18.13 2.74 5.34
N VAL A 195 -19.08 1.81 5.50
CA VAL A 195 -18.91 0.41 5.08
C VAL A 195 -20.07 0.02 4.17
N PRO A 196 -19.87 -0.07 2.85
CA PRO A 196 -20.90 -0.56 1.96
C PRO A 196 -21.13 -2.05 2.22
N ARG A 197 -22.29 -2.43 2.78
CA ARG A 197 -22.63 -3.85 2.97
C ARG A 197 -23.15 -4.52 1.71
N SER A 198 -23.86 -3.76 0.86
CA SER A 198 -24.32 -4.24 -0.43
C SER A 198 -23.38 -3.75 -1.53
N THR A 199 -22.87 -4.68 -2.34
CA THR A 199 -22.03 -4.35 -3.49
C THR A 199 -22.84 -4.04 -4.75
N GLY A 200 -24.13 -4.38 -4.77
CA GLY A 200 -25.03 -4.17 -5.91
C GLY A 200 -25.63 -2.76 -5.99
N ALA A 201 -25.63 -2.01 -4.89
CA ALA A 201 -26.10 -0.64 -4.86
C ALA A 201 -24.92 0.35 -4.89
N PRO A 202 -25.00 1.44 -5.69
CA PRO A 202 -23.99 2.49 -5.64
C PRO A 202 -24.07 3.28 -4.34
N MET A 203 -22.92 3.77 -3.87
CA MET A 203 -22.88 4.87 -2.91
C MET A 203 -23.27 6.15 -3.65
N LYS A 204 -24.34 6.80 -3.20
CA LYS A 204 -24.78 8.10 -3.72
C LYS A 204 -24.13 9.21 -2.92
N VAL A 205 -23.50 10.15 -3.62
CA VAL A 205 -22.89 11.35 -3.02
C VAL A 205 -23.55 12.57 -3.64
N GLU A 206 -24.26 13.35 -2.83
CA GLU A 206 -24.76 14.66 -3.26
C GLU A 206 -23.67 15.70 -3.02
N VAL A 207 -23.26 16.39 -4.08
CA VAL A 207 -22.30 17.50 -4.03
C VAL A 207 -23.08 18.79 -4.17
N LEU A 208 -22.92 19.68 -3.20
CA LEU A 208 -23.63 20.94 -3.06
C LEU A 208 -22.65 22.11 -3.12
N VAL A 209 -23.01 23.16 -3.84
CA VAL A 209 -22.30 24.45 -3.82
C VAL A 209 -23.15 25.44 -3.03
N HIS A 210 -22.64 25.92 -1.90
CA HIS A 210 -23.28 26.93 -1.07
C HIS A 210 -22.65 28.30 -1.32
N GLN A 211 -23.47 29.35 -1.25
CA GLN A 211 -22.99 30.73 -1.30
C GLN A 211 -22.23 31.09 -0.01
N GLY A 212 -21.05 31.71 -0.16
CA GLY A 212 -20.23 32.16 0.96
C GLY A 212 -19.37 31.05 1.57
N HIS A 213 -18.50 31.44 2.51
CA HIS A 213 -17.77 30.50 3.37
C HIS A 213 -18.59 30.23 4.62
N SER A 214 -18.72 28.96 4.98
CA SER A 214 -19.51 28.55 6.15
C SER A 214 -18.54 28.32 7.33
N PRO A 215 -18.62 29.10 8.42
CA PRO A 215 -17.85 28.80 9.61
C PRO A 215 -18.16 27.39 10.15
N PRO A 216 -17.22 26.74 10.86
CA PRO A 216 -17.50 25.49 11.56
C PRO A 216 -18.73 25.64 12.49
N GLY A 217 -19.70 24.74 12.37
CA GLY A 217 -20.93 24.75 13.17
C GLY A 217 -22.01 25.74 12.73
N ALA A 218 -21.76 26.60 11.73
CA ALA A 218 -22.76 27.48 11.16
C ALA A 218 -23.62 26.77 10.11
N MET A 219 -24.88 27.20 9.97
CA MET A 219 -25.72 26.77 8.86
C MET A 219 -25.12 27.24 7.53
N PRO A 220 -25.02 26.36 6.52
CA PRO A 220 -24.54 26.75 5.20
C PRO A 220 -25.40 27.85 4.58
N GLY A 221 -24.79 28.68 3.74
CA GLY A 221 -25.53 29.60 2.88
C GLY A 221 -26.46 28.87 1.89
N PRO A 222 -27.28 29.59 1.12
CA PRO A 222 -28.18 28.97 0.14
C PRO A 222 -27.40 28.15 -0.88
N VAL A 223 -27.97 27.01 -1.28
CA VAL A 223 -27.42 26.16 -2.36
C VAL A 223 -27.62 26.87 -3.69
N VAL A 224 -26.53 27.10 -4.42
CA VAL A 224 -26.54 27.74 -5.74
C VAL A 224 -26.42 26.74 -6.90
N ALA A 225 -25.87 25.55 -6.64
CA ALA A 225 -25.79 24.45 -7.59
C ALA A 225 -25.66 23.12 -6.86
N LYS A 226 -26.09 22.02 -7.49
CA LYS A 226 -25.95 20.67 -6.94
C LYS A 226 -25.79 19.62 -8.03
N ALA A 227 -25.19 18.49 -7.68
CA ALA A 227 -25.02 17.32 -8.53
C ALA A 227 -25.06 16.04 -7.68
N GLU A 228 -25.62 14.96 -8.22
CA GLU A 228 -25.52 13.62 -7.62
C GLU A 228 -24.44 12.83 -8.35
N VAL A 229 -23.60 12.13 -7.59
CA VAL A 229 -22.55 11.24 -8.10
C VAL A 229 -22.79 9.83 -7.56
N GLN A 230 -22.72 8.83 -8.43
CA GLN A 230 -22.89 7.42 -8.07
C GLN A 230 -21.55 6.68 -8.12
N ARG A 231 -21.20 6.05 -7.00
CA ARG A 231 -19.94 5.33 -6.81
C ARG A 231 -20.23 3.83 -6.73
N LEU A 232 -19.89 3.11 -7.80
CA LEU A 232 -20.22 1.69 -7.98
C LEU A 232 -19.14 0.81 -7.34
N PHE A 233 -19.54 -0.15 -6.52
CA PHE A 233 -18.61 -1.16 -5.97
C PHE A 233 -18.49 -2.40 -6.86
N THR A 234 -19.39 -2.55 -7.82
CA THR A 234 -19.45 -3.67 -8.75
C THR A 234 -19.75 -3.12 -10.15
N ALA A 235 -18.86 -3.34 -11.11
CA ALA A 235 -19.14 -3.01 -12.49
C ALA A 235 -20.18 -3.96 -13.12
N PRO A 236 -20.92 -3.48 -14.14
CA PRO A 236 -21.80 -4.34 -14.92
C PRO A 236 -21.06 -5.56 -15.47
N GLY A 237 -21.70 -6.74 -15.37
CA GLY A 237 -21.15 -8.00 -15.88
C GLY A 237 -20.23 -8.76 -14.92
N VAL A 238 -19.82 -8.17 -13.81
CA VAL A 238 -19.16 -8.92 -12.72
C VAL A 238 -20.15 -9.92 -12.13
N ARG A 239 -19.72 -11.18 -12.03
CA ARG A 239 -20.53 -12.28 -11.51
C ARG A 239 -20.13 -12.58 -10.08
N ARG A 240 -21.10 -12.47 -9.16
CA ARG A 240 -20.95 -12.90 -7.77
C ARG A 240 -21.44 -14.34 -7.59
N ILE A 241 -20.57 -15.21 -7.11
CA ILE A 241 -20.86 -16.62 -6.79
C ILE A 241 -20.74 -16.81 -5.28
N ARG A 242 -21.82 -17.23 -4.64
CA ARG A 242 -21.87 -17.49 -3.20
C ARG A 242 -21.39 -18.91 -2.90
N LEU A 243 -20.37 -19.06 -2.04
CA LEU A 243 -19.84 -20.36 -1.62
C LEU A 243 -20.53 -20.78 -0.32
N LYS A 244 -21.49 -21.72 -0.44
CA LYS A 244 -22.22 -22.32 0.70
C LYS A 244 -21.90 -23.79 0.91
N GLU A 245 -21.42 -24.47 -0.11
CA GLU A 245 -21.14 -25.90 -0.11
C GLU A 245 -19.63 -26.14 0.04
N GLY A 246 -19.28 -27.21 0.76
CA GLY A 246 -17.89 -27.52 1.09
C GLY A 246 -17.38 -26.78 2.34
N VAL A 247 -16.06 -26.84 2.53
CA VAL A 247 -15.41 -26.30 3.74
C VAL A 247 -15.29 -24.77 3.67
N VAL A 248 -15.07 -24.22 2.46
CA VAL A 248 -14.80 -22.80 2.26
C VAL A 248 -16.12 -22.02 2.18
N ARG A 249 -16.23 -20.96 2.98
CA ARG A 249 -17.35 -20.01 2.94
C ARG A 249 -16.86 -18.71 2.34
N GLY A 250 -17.77 -17.94 1.73
CA GLY A 250 -17.40 -16.67 1.13
C GLY A 250 -18.11 -16.39 -0.18
N SER A 251 -17.61 -15.39 -0.89
CA SER A 251 -18.14 -15.02 -2.20
C SER A 251 -17.01 -14.80 -3.19
N LEU A 252 -17.08 -15.51 -4.30
CA LEU A 252 -16.18 -15.36 -5.43
C LEU A 252 -16.78 -14.38 -6.43
N PHE A 253 -16.03 -13.33 -6.75
CA PHE A 253 -16.36 -12.36 -7.78
C PHE A 253 -15.53 -12.65 -9.02
N LEU A 254 -16.19 -12.80 -10.16
CA LEU A 254 -15.56 -13.04 -11.45
C LEU A 254 -15.80 -11.86 -12.39
N PRO A 255 -14.76 -11.34 -13.05
CA PRO A 255 -14.93 -10.34 -14.10
C PRO A 255 -15.80 -10.88 -15.26
N PRO A 256 -16.41 -9.99 -16.06
CA PRO A 256 -17.06 -10.39 -17.31
C PRO A 256 -16.04 -11.00 -18.28
N GLY A 257 -16.53 -11.87 -19.17
CA GLY A 257 -15.72 -12.54 -20.20
C GLY A 257 -15.36 -14.00 -19.88
N ASP A 258 -14.62 -14.61 -20.80
CA ASP A 258 -14.30 -16.04 -20.74
C ASP A 258 -13.18 -16.37 -19.74
N GLY A 259 -12.34 -15.38 -19.43
CA GLY A 259 -11.17 -15.55 -18.57
C GLY A 259 -10.05 -16.30 -19.28
N PRO A 260 -9.16 -16.98 -18.54
CA PRO A 260 -9.08 -16.98 -17.09
C PRO A 260 -8.56 -15.63 -16.54
N PHE A 261 -8.82 -15.38 -15.27
CA PHE A 261 -8.51 -14.13 -14.58
C PHE A 261 -7.46 -14.34 -13.51
N PRO A 262 -6.61 -13.34 -13.24
CA PRO A 262 -5.72 -13.37 -12.10
C PRO A 262 -6.51 -13.54 -10.78
N GLY A 263 -6.22 -14.59 -9.99
CA GLY A 263 -6.95 -14.93 -8.75
C GLY A 263 -6.40 -14.25 -7.50
N VAL A 264 -7.26 -13.67 -6.65
CA VAL A 264 -6.90 -13.06 -5.36
C VAL A 264 -7.85 -13.53 -4.25
N ILE A 265 -7.31 -13.80 -3.07
CA ILE A 265 -8.10 -13.99 -1.84
C ILE A 265 -8.07 -12.70 -1.03
N ASP A 266 -9.26 -12.21 -0.70
CA ASP A 266 -9.50 -10.99 0.06
C ASP A 266 -10.00 -11.33 1.47
N MET A 267 -9.24 -10.90 2.48
CA MET A 267 -9.56 -11.11 3.89
C MET A 267 -9.61 -9.77 4.63
N TYR A 268 -10.63 -9.61 5.47
CA TYR A 268 -10.76 -8.47 6.39
C TYR A 268 -10.23 -8.81 7.77
N GLY A 269 -10.21 -7.83 8.67
CA GLY A 269 -9.64 -7.98 10.01
C GLY A 269 -10.58 -8.62 11.03
N ASP A 270 -10.48 -8.15 12.27
CA ASP A 270 -11.18 -8.63 13.46
C ASP A 270 -12.66 -8.21 13.56
N GLU A 271 -13.24 -7.62 12.51
CA GLU A 271 -14.67 -7.29 12.46
C GLU A 271 -15.56 -8.55 12.33
N GLY A 272 -15.02 -9.64 11.79
CA GLY A 272 -15.77 -10.85 11.51
C GLY A 272 -16.78 -10.66 10.38
N GLY A 273 -17.56 -11.70 10.11
CA GLY A 273 -18.54 -11.63 9.03
C GLY A 273 -17.91 -11.65 7.64
N LEU A 274 -18.73 -11.35 6.64
CA LEU A 274 -18.35 -11.32 5.24
C LEU A 274 -18.39 -9.88 4.72
N ILE A 275 -17.23 -9.40 4.26
CA ILE A 275 -17.08 -8.10 3.64
C ILE A 275 -16.69 -8.27 2.17
N GLU A 276 -17.47 -7.66 1.27
CA GLU A 276 -17.42 -7.98 -0.16
C GLU A 276 -16.99 -6.82 -1.07
N PHE A 277 -17.09 -5.57 -0.61
CA PHE A 277 -16.95 -4.41 -1.49
C PHE A 277 -15.57 -4.30 -2.14
N ARG A 278 -14.49 -4.75 -1.47
CA ARG A 278 -13.13 -4.74 -2.02
C ARG A 278 -12.93 -5.83 -3.07
N SER A 279 -13.35 -7.07 -2.81
CA SER A 279 -13.36 -8.14 -3.84
C SER A 279 -14.18 -7.76 -5.07
N SER A 280 -15.34 -7.13 -4.88
CA SER A 280 -16.19 -6.73 -6.01
C SER A 280 -15.53 -5.64 -6.88
N LEU A 281 -14.86 -4.68 -6.25
CA LEU A 281 -14.04 -3.69 -6.96
C LEU A 281 -12.82 -4.33 -7.64
N LEU A 282 -12.15 -5.28 -7.00
CA LEU A 282 -11.05 -6.02 -7.65
C LEU A 282 -11.53 -6.78 -8.89
N ALA A 283 -12.71 -7.38 -8.85
CA ALA A 283 -13.29 -8.04 -10.02
C ALA A 283 -13.69 -7.07 -11.14
N THR A 284 -14.05 -5.83 -10.78
CA THR A 284 -14.24 -4.74 -11.76
C THR A 284 -12.94 -4.46 -12.54
N HIS A 285 -11.77 -4.64 -11.89
CA HIS A 285 -10.45 -4.47 -12.48
C HIS A 285 -9.82 -5.76 -13.02
N GLY A 286 -10.63 -6.79 -13.27
CA GLY A 286 -10.18 -7.99 -13.99
C GLY A 286 -9.62 -9.11 -13.11
N PHE A 287 -9.81 -9.09 -11.79
CA PHE A 287 -9.38 -10.17 -10.90
C PHE A 287 -10.51 -11.13 -10.52
N ALA A 288 -10.24 -12.44 -10.49
CA ALA A 288 -11.11 -13.39 -9.80
C ALA A 288 -10.87 -13.26 -8.28
N ALA A 289 -11.76 -12.55 -7.58
CA ALA A 289 -11.55 -12.15 -6.19
C ALA A 289 -12.47 -12.93 -5.23
N LEU A 290 -11.87 -13.66 -4.29
CA LEU A 290 -12.59 -14.41 -3.26
C LEU A 290 -12.62 -13.63 -1.94
N SER A 291 -13.78 -13.10 -1.56
CA SER A 291 -14.00 -12.60 -0.19
C SER A 291 -14.12 -13.78 0.78
N LEU A 292 -13.13 -13.91 1.67
CA LEU A 292 -13.00 -15.03 2.60
C LEU A 292 -13.27 -14.57 4.05
N PRO A 293 -14.47 -14.83 4.59
CA PRO A 293 -14.71 -14.74 6.02
C PRO A 293 -14.03 -15.92 6.73
N TYR A 294 -13.63 -15.75 7.99
CA TYR A 294 -13.00 -16.83 8.75
C TYR A 294 -13.54 -16.97 10.19
N PHE A 295 -14.46 -16.10 10.60
CA PHE A 295 -15.26 -16.23 11.82
C PHE A 295 -16.49 -15.31 11.75
N ASP A 296 -17.43 -15.49 12.69
CA ASP A 296 -18.70 -14.76 12.83
C ASP A 296 -19.53 -14.70 11.53
N PHE A 297 -19.58 -15.82 10.82
CA PHE A 297 -20.21 -15.86 9.52
C PHE A 297 -20.77 -17.26 9.19
N GLU A 298 -22.09 -17.35 8.99
CA GLU A 298 -22.81 -18.62 8.77
C GLU A 298 -22.48 -19.67 9.86
N ASP A 299 -21.91 -20.81 9.47
CA ASP A 299 -21.49 -21.93 10.33
C ASP A 299 -20.01 -21.86 10.75
N LEU A 300 -19.30 -20.79 10.38
CA LEU A 300 -17.96 -20.55 10.91
C LEU A 300 -18.01 -20.23 12.43
N PRO A 301 -16.89 -20.39 13.15
CA PRO A 301 -16.84 -20.09 14.58
C PRO A 301 -17.33 -18.67 14.87
N ARG A 302 -18.22 -18.49 15.86
CA ARG A 302 -18.74 -17.16 16.23
C ARG A 302 -17.68 -16.20 16.76
N VAL A 303 -16.61 -16.73 17.33
CA VAL A 303 -15.50 -15.96 17.88
C VAL A 303 -14.18 -16.59 17.45
N MET A 304 -13.19 -15.75 17.18
CA MET A 304 -11.84 -16.17 16.80
C MET A 304 -11.02 -16.49 18.06
N LYS A 305 -11.05 -17.74 18.51
CA LYS A 305 -10.18 -18.23 19.60
C LYS A 305 -8.88 -18.83 19.08
N GLU A 306 -8.96 -19.51 17.94
CA GLU A 306 -7.85 -20.20 17.30
C GLU A 306 -8.02 -20.09 15.79
N LEU A 307 -6.90 -19.91 15.07
CA LEU A 307 -6.88 -19.73 13.63
C LEU A 307 -6.38 -21.01 12.96
N LYS A 308 -7.30 -21.79 12.36
CA LYS A 308 -6.98 -23.05 11.68
C LYS A 308 -6.49 -22.78 10.26
N LEU A 309 -5.19 -22.92 10.01
CA LEU A 309 -4.57 -22.60 8.72
C LEU A 309 -5.07 -23.49 7.58
N GLU A 310 -5.55 -24.69 7.89
CA GLU A 310 -6.12 -25.64 6.94
C GLU A 310 -7.33 -25.05 6.20
N TYR A 311 -8.13 -24.21 6.87
CA TYR A 311 -9.26 -23.51 6.24
C TYR A 311 -8.80 -22.57 5.12
N PHE A 312 -7.71 -21.84 5.36
CA PHE A 312 -7.14 -20.90 4.40
C PHE A 312 -6.42 -21.62 3.27
N GLU A 313 -5.79 -22.75 3.57
CA GLU A 313 -5.21 -23.62 2.55
C GLU A 313 -6.28 -24.17 1.60
N GLU A 314 -7.41 -24.64 2.14
CA GLU A 314 -8.55 -25.08 1.32
C GLU A 314 -9.13 -23.95 0.47
N ALA A 315 -9.20 -22.72 1.00
CA ALA A 315 -9.62 -21.55 0.23
C ALA A 315 -8.65 -21.23 -0.92
N ALA A 316 -7.33 -21.32 -0.67
CA ALA A 316 -6.31 -21.18 -1.70
C ALA A 316 -6.42 -22.25 -2.79
N ARG A 317 -6.57 -23.53 -2.39
CA ARG A 317 -6.76 -24.66 -3.31
C ARG A 317 -8.04 -24.50 -4.13
N PHE A 318 -9.14 -24.07 -3.49
CA PHE A 318 -10.40 -23.79 -4.18
C PHE A 318 -10.22 -22.77 -5.29
N LEU A 319 -9.57 -21.64 -4.99
CA LEU A 319 -9.35 -20.59 -5.98
C LEU A 319 -8.40 -21.05 -7.08
N GLN A 320 -7.31 -21.74 -6.75
CA GLN A 320 -6.35 -22.29 -7.73
C GLN A 320 -6.98 -23.32 -8.68
N ARG A 321 -7.90 -24.16 -8.20
CA ARG A 321 -8.60 -25.15 -9.02
C ARG A 321 -9.71 -24.52 -9.86
N HIS A 322 -10.12 -23.28 -9.58
CA HIS A 322 -11.21 -22.66 -10.30
C HIS A 322 -10.82 -22.42 -11.76
N PRO A 323 -11.60 -22.87 -12.76
CA PRO A 323 -11.20 -22.86 -14.18
C PRO A 323 -10.98 -21.44 -14.75
N LYS A 324 -11.56 -20.43 -14.09
CA LYS A 324 -11.39 -19.02 -14.42
C LYS A 324 -10.36 -18.28 -13.57
N ALA A 325 -9.56 -18.96 -12.75
CA ALA A 325 -8.45 -18.36 -12.01
C ALA A 325 -7.12 -18.83 -12.63
N LYS A 326 -6.20 -17.90 -12.88
CA LYS A 326 -4.87 -18.22 -13.43
C LYS A 326 -3.78 -17.43 -12.70
N ALA A 327 -2.64 -18.09 -12.49
CA ALA A 327 -1.42 -17.45 -12.01
C ALA A 327 -0.87 -16.45 -13.04
N THR A 328 -0.11 -15.47 -12.56
CA THR A 328 0.62 -14.57 -13.47
C THR A 328 1.67 -15.37 -14.23
N THR A 329 1.69 -15.23 -15.55
CA THR A 329 2.75 -15.83 -16.38
C THR A 329 4.01 -14.98 -16.33
N ILE A 330 5.18 -15.56 -16.63
CA ILE A 330 6.41 -14.76 -16.73
C ILE A 330 6.27 -13.73 -17.85
N LYS A 331 5.61 -14.08 -18.96
CA LYS A 331 5.33 -13.13 -20.05
C LYS A 331 4.59 -11.89 -19.57
N GLU A 332 3.52 -12.06 -18.79
CA GLU A 332 2.74 -10.95 -18.23
C GLU A 332 3.55 -10.16 -17.19
N ALA A 333 4.30 -10.85 -16.33
CA ALA A 333 5.17 -10.21 -15.34
C ALA A 333 6.27 -9.37 -16.01
N LEU A 334 6.87 -9.87 -17.09
CA LEU A 334 7.85 -9.14 -17.90
C LEU A 334 7.22 -7.91 -18.56
N ALA A 335 6.05 -8.04 -19.19
CA ALA A 335 5.39 -6.89 -19.82
C ALA A 335 5.12 -5.75 -18.81
N ARG A 336 4.62 -6.08 -17.61
CA ARG A 336 4.43 -5.11 -16.52
C ARG A 336 5.74 -4.51 -16.04
N TRP A 337 6.79 -5.32 -15.98
CA TRP A 337 8.13 -4.87 -15.59
C TRP A 337 8.73 -3.93 -16.64
N GLU A 338 8.58 -4.22 -17.93
CA GLU A 338 9.03 -3.35 -19.04
C GLU A 338 8.29 -2.01 -19.02
N GLU A 339 6.96 -2.02 -18.84
CA GLU A 339 6.15 -0.81 -18.71
C GLU A 339 6.60 0.07 -17.53
N LYS A 340 6.87 -0.57 -16.38
CA LYS A 340 7.28 0.14 -15.17
C LYS A 340 8.72 0.64 -15.22
N SER A 341 9.62 -0.10 -15.84
CA SER A 341 11.05 0.22 -15.91
C SER A 341 11.41 1.11 -17.10
N GLY A 342 10.58 1.12 -18.15
CA GLY A 342 10.88 1.76 -19.43
C GLY A 342 12.00 1.06 -20.22
N GLN A 343 12.45 -0.12 -19.79
CA GLN A 343 13.52 -0.89 -20.43
C GLN A 343 12.96 -2.15 -21.08
N LYS A 344 13.57 -2.56 -22.20
CA LYS A 344 13.28 -3.87 -22.81
C LYS A 344 13.97 -4.97 -22.01
N ALA A 345 13.24 -6.05 -21.75
CA ALA A 345 13.72 -7.20 -21.00
C ALA A 345 14.94 -7.88 -21.66
N SER A 346 15.08 -7.79 -22.98
CA SER A 346 16.23 -8.32 -23.73
C SER A 346 17.54 -7.56 -23.51
N GLU A 347 17.48 -6.30 -23.10
CA GLU A 347 18.63 -5.43 -22.92
C GLU A 347 18.98 -5.25 -21.43
N ALA A 348 18.03 -5.58 -20.56
CA ALA A 348 18.15 -5.42 -19.12
C ALA A 348 19.19 -6.36 -18.50
N LYS A 349 20.07 -5.77 -17.67
CA LYS A 349 21.04 -6.54 -16.86
C LYS A 349 20.43 -7.05 -15.56
N GLU A 350 19.42 -6.37 -15.02
CA GLU A 350 18.77 -6.74 -13.78
C GLU A 350 17.25 -6.74 -13.98
N VAL A 351 16.61 -7.88 -13.74
CA VAL A 351 15.17 -8.06 -13.92
C VAL A 351 14.54 -8.52 -12.61
N LYS A 352 13.55 -7.75 -12.14
CA LYS A 352 12.92 -7.92 -10.82
C LYS A 352 11.45 -8.30 -10.97
N LEU A 353 11.18 -9.60 -10.90
CA LEU A 353 9.85 -10.21 -10.97
C LEU A 353 9.42 -10.80 -9.62
N TYR A 354 9.92 -10.26 -8.51
CA TYR A 354 9.55 -10.73 -7.18
C TYR A 354 8.13 -10.28 -6.80
N GLY A 355 7.44 -11.07 -5.97
CA GLY A 355 6.18 -10.67 -5.35
C GLY A 355 5.06 -10.35 -6.35
N GLN A 356 4.88 -11.17 -7.39
CA GLN A 356 3.79 -10.94 -8.34
C GLN A 356 2.45 -11.15 -7.66
N VAL A 357 1.47 -10.34 -8.04
CA VAL A 357 0.09 -10.48 -7.59
C VAL A 357 -0.81 -10.61 -8.82
N PRO A 358 -1.42 -11.78 -9.04
CA PRO A 358 -1.19 -13.08 -8.38
C PRO A 358 0.23 -13.62 -8.60
N PRO A 359 0.71 -14.56 -7.77
CA PRO A 359 2.07 -15.09 -7.87
C PRO A 359 2.31 -15.87 -9.16
N VAL A 360 3.57 -15.99 -9.55
CA VAL A 360 3.99 -16.89 -10.64
C VAL A 360 4.09 -18.31 -10.10
N GLU A 361 3.44 -19.26 -10.77
CA GLU A 361 3.53 -20.69 -10.41
C GLU A 361 4.53 -21.47 -11.26
N LYS A 362 4.78 -21.03 -12.49
CA LYS A 362 5.63 -21.76 -13.45
C LYS A 362 6.57 -20.81 -14.17
N MET A 363 7.86 -21.20 -14.21
CA MET A 363 8.84 -20.57 -15.08
C MET A 363 8.55 -20.97 -16.53
N ASP A 364 8.00 -20.07 -17.33
CA ASP A 364 7.67 -20.31 -18.73
C ASP A 364 8.79 -19.84 -19.69
N GLY A 365 8.63 -20.15 -20.98
CA GLY A 365 9.64 -19.88 -22.00
C GLY A 365 9.96 -18.41 -22.23
N ALA A 366 9.16 -17.47 -21.72
CA ALA A 366 9.42 -16.04 -21.86
C ALA A 366 10.71 -15.59 -21.17
N LEU A 367 11.22 -16.36 -20.19
CA LEU A 367 12.55 -16.14 -19.61
C LEU A 367 13.67 -16.18 -20.66
N SER A 368 13.45 -16.88 -21.78
CA SER A 368 14.41 -16.97 -22.87
C SER A 368 14.73 -15.63 -23.53
N ALA A 369 13.89 -14.61 -23.33
CA ALA A 369 14.13 -13.25 -23.80
C ALA A 369 15.26 -12.54 -23.03
N LEU A 370 15.59 -13.00 -21.82
CA LEU A 370 16.53 -12.35 -20.89
C LEU A 370 18.01 -12.62 -21.22
N VAL A 371 18.41 -12.42 -22.48
CA VAL A 371 19.74 -12.79 -23.00
C VAL A 371 20.90 -12.01 -22.35
N ASN A 372 20.64 -10.79 -21.87
CA ASN A 372 21.64 -9.93 -21.23
C ASN A 372 21.51 -9.87 -19.71
N CYS A 373 20.60 -10.64 -19.13
CA CYS A 373 20.32 -10.58 -17.69
C CYS A 373 21.46 -11.20 -16.88
N GLU A 374 22.04 -10.39 -15.99
CA GLU A 374 23.06 -10.78 -15.02
C GLU A 374 22.42 -11.09 -13.65
N LYS A 375 21.28 -10.46 -13.33
CA LYS A 375 20.58 -10.61 -12.04
C LYS A 375 19.08 -10.82 -12.25
N LEU A 376 18.58 -12.01 -11.88
CA LEU A 376 17.16 -12.34 -11.98
C LEU A 376 16.55 -12.56 -10.60
N SER A 377 15.54 -11.77 -10.26
CA SER A 377 14.76 -11.94 -9.03
C SER A 377 13.36 -12.47 -9.31
N LEU A 378 13.07 -13.65 -8.78
CA LEU A 378 11.80 -14.38 -8.84
C LEU A 378 11.30 -14.75 -7.44
N SER A 379 11.83 -14.10 -6.39
CA SER A 379 11.46 -14.37 -5.01
C SER A 379 10.01 -14.03 -4.67
N THR A 380 9.44 -14.67 -3.65
CA THR A 380 8.06 -14.47 -3.20
C THR A 380 7.06 -14.73 -4.32
N ASN A 381 7.14 -15.93 -4.89
CA ASN A 381 6.20 -16.47 -5.88
C ASN A 381 5.81 -17.89 -5.43
N CYS A 382 5.15 -18.67 -6.30
CA CYS A 382 4.73 -20.03 -6.00
C CYS A 382 5.39 -21.06 -6.93
N ILE A 383 6.61 -20.78 -7.39
CA ILE A 383 7.33 -21.61 -8.35
C ILE A 383 7.69 -22.96 -7.71
N ASP A 384 7.27 -24.06 -8.34
CA ASP A 384 7.53 -25.41 -7.84
C ASP A 384 8.70 -26.11 -8.56
N ARG A 385 9.03 -25.67 -9.77
CA ARG A 385 10.07 -26.24 -10.63
C ARG A 385 10.88 -25.15 -11.33
N ILE A 386 12.20 -25.29 -11.26
CA ILE A 386 13.15 -24.45 -12.00
C ILE A 386 13.20 -24.95 -13.44
N ALA A 387 12.98 -24.06 -14.41
CA ALA A 387 13.01 -24.40 -15.83
C ALA A 387 13.30 -23.17 -16.69
N ASN A 388 13.58 -23.40 -17.98
CA ASN A 388 13.69 -22.35 -19.01
C ASN A 388 14.80 -21.31 -18.77
N LEU A 389 15.91 -21.74 -18.16
CA LEU A 389 17.10 -20.91 -17.93
C LEU A 389 18.15 -20.98 -19.06
N ASN A 390 17.88 -21.73 -20.13
CA ASN A 390 18.85 -22.11 -21.16
C ASN A 390 19.55 -20.94 -21.86
N ASN A 391 18.85 -19.83 -22.09
CA ASN A 391 19.35 -18.67 -22.82
C ASN A 391 20.01 -17.61 -21.92
N LEU A 392 19.96 -17.77 -20.60
CA LEU A 392 20.49 -16.77 -19.65
C LEU A 392 21.99 -16.99 -19.41
N LYS A 393 22.78 -16.90 -20.50
CA LYS A 393 24.23 -17.18 -20.50
C LYS A 393 25.09 -16.18 -19.73
N LYS A 394 24.50 -15.10 -19.23
CA LYS A 394 25.19 -14.06 -18.44
C LYS A 394 24.72 -14.02 -16.98
N LEU A 395 23.85 -14.94 -16.57
CA LEU A 395 23.25 -14.91 -15.24
C LEU A 395 24.28 -15.23 -14.16
N ARG A 396 24.46 -14.28 -13.24
CA ARG A 396 25.39 -14.38 -12.10
C ARG A 396 24.63 -14.49 -10.78
N ILE A 397 23.51 -13.80 -10.64
CA ILE A 397 22.69 -13.80 -9.41
C ILE A 397 21.28 -14.29 -9.73
N LEU A 398 20.86 -15.34 -9.04
CA LEU A 398 19.51 -15.89 -9.14
C LEU A 398 18.84 -15.90 -7.77
N SER A 399 17.75 -15.15 -7.66
CA SER A 399 16.95 -15.05 -6.44
C SER A 399 15.61 -15.76 -6.61
N LEU A 400 15.43 -16.86 -5.89
CA LEU A 400 14.29 -17.78 -5.87
C LEU A 400 13.75 -18.00 -4.45
N GLY A 401 14.04 -17.11 -3.51
CA GLY A 401 13.60 -17.25 -2.12
C GLY A 401 12.08 -17.15 -1.97
N ARG A 402 11.48 -17.82 -0.98
CA ARG A 402 10.03 -17.89 -0.76
C ARG A 402 9.29 -18.38 -2.01
N ASN A 403 9.56 -19.62 -2.40
CA ASN A 403 8.89 -20.35 -3.47
C ASN A 403 8.56 -21.78 -2.98
N ASN A 404 8.07 -22.65 -3.87
CA ASN A 404 7.67 -24.03 -3.54
C ASN A 404 8.64 -25.07 -4.12
N ILE A 405 9.91 -24.70 -4.32
CA ILE A 405 10.90 -25.52 -5.03
C ILE A 405 11.31 -26.71 -4.15
N LYS A 406 11.29 -27.91 -4.71
CA LYS A 406 11.59 -29.17 -3.99
C LYS A 406 12.98 -29.74 -4.29
N ASN A 407 13.59 -29.36 -5.41
CA ASN A 407 14.90 -29.83 -5.84
C ASN A 407 15.57 -28.81 -6.76
N LEU A 408 16.86 -29.00 -7.00
CA LEU A 408 17.71 -28.09 -7.76
C LEU A 408 17.81 -28.42 -9.26
N ASN A 409 16.98 -29.35 -9.75
CA ASN A 409 16.96 -29.71 -11.17
C ASN A 409 16.51 -28.51 -12.01
N GLY A 410 17.17 -28.29 -13.15
CA GLY A 410 16.93 -27.15 -14.05
C GLY A 410 17.96 -26.02 -13.91
N LEU A 411 18.83 -26.06 -12.90
CA LEU A 411 19.94 -25.12 -12.73
C LEU A 411 21.18 -25.48 -13.58
N GLU A 412 21.23 -26.67 -14.17
CA GLU A 412 22.35 -27.15 -15.00
C GLU A 412 22.62 -26.18 -16.17
N ALA A 413 21.57 -25.54 -16.68
CA ALA A 413 21.64 -24.59 -17.79
C ALA A 413 22.49 -23.33 -17.50
N VAL A 414 22.60 -22.93 -16.22
CA VAL A 414 23.31 -21.72 -15.75
C VAL A 414 24.48 -22.06 -14.82
N ALA A 415 24.85 -23.34 -14.76
CA ALA A 415 25.85 -23.86 -13.84
C ALA A 415 27.24 -23.22 -14.01
N ASP A 416 27.60 -22.87 -15.24
CA ASP A 416 28.91 -22.30 -15.58
C ASP A 416 29.03 -20.78 -15.35
N THR A 417 27.93 -20.11 -15.01
CA THR A 417 27.84 -18.64 -14.92
C THR A 417 27.39 -18.15 -13.55
N LEU A 418 26.62 -18.96 -12.81
CA LEU A 418 26.02 -18.56 -11.55
C LEU A 418 27.06 -18.42 -10.43
N GLU A 419 27.05 -17.26 -9.77
CA GLU A 419 27.94 -16.91 -8.66
C GLU A 419 27.18 -16.81 -7.33
N GLU A 420 25.91 -16.39 -7.37
CA GLU A 420 25.06 -16.24 -6.19
C GLU A 420 23.68 -16.89 -6.42
N LEU A 421 23.29 -17.76 -5.49
CA LEU A 421 21.98 -18.43 -5.50
C LEU A 421 21.28 -18.15 -4.17
N TRP A 422 20.13 -17.48 -4.23
CA TRP A 422 19.28 -17.24 -3.07
C TRP A 422 18.01 -18.07 -3.18
N ILE A 423 17.92 -19.15 -2.41
CA ILE A 423 16.84 -20.15 -2.45
C ILE A 423 16.27 -20.45 -1.06
N SER A 424 16.40 -19.52 -0.13
CA SER A 424 15.80 -19.62 1.21
C SER A 424 14.27 -19.72 1.19
N TYR A 425 13.66 -20.32 2.22
CA TYR A 425 12.21 -20.52 2.31
C TYR A 425 11.65 -21.28 1.09
N ASN A 426 12.18 -22.47 0.86
CA ASN A 426 11.69 -23.42 -0.13
C ASN A 426 11.51 -24.80 0.55
N LEU A 427 11.23 -25.84 -0.23
CA LEU A 427 10.94 -27.19 0.24
C LEU A 427 12.04 -28.19 -0.15
N ILE A 428 13.30 -27.74 -0.19
CA ILE A 428 14.41 -28.57 -0.67
C ILE A 428 14.84 -29.55 0.41
N GLU A 429 14.70 -30.85 0.13
CA GLU A 429 15.16 -31.92 1.02
C GLU A 429 16.53 -32.47 0.62
N LYS A 430 16.83 -32.49 -0.68
CA LYS A 430 18.03 -33.13 -1.25
C LYS A 430 18.78 -32.15 -2.15
N LEU A 431 20.11 -32.12 -2.01
CA LEU A 431 21.04 -31.27 -2.75
C LEU A 431 21.58 -31.95 -4.01
N ARG A 432 20.82 -32.88 -4.59
CA ARG A 432 21.19 -33.50 -5.88
C ARG A 432 21.22 -32.41 -6.96
N GLY A 433 22.28 -32.40 -7.75
CA GLY A 433 22.47 -31.40 -8.81
C GLY A 433 23.24 -30.15 -8.38
N ILE A 434 23.61 -29.99 -7.10
CA ILE A 434 24.41 -28.82 -6.67
C ILE A 434 25.82 -28.83 -7.30
N ARG A 435 26.42 -30.01 -7.47
CA ARG A 435 27.80 -30.23 -7.94
C ARG A 435 28.14 -29.59 -9.28
N VAL A 436 27.13 -29.35 -10.12
CA VAL A 436 27.33 -28.76 -11.45
C VAL A 436 27.77 -27.30 -11.37
N MET A 437 27.40 -26.57 -10.31
CA MET A 437 27.60 -25.12 -10.18
C MET A 437 28.98 -24.73 -9.66
N LYS A 438 30.02 -24.96 -10.47
CA LYS A 438 31.43 -24.79 -10.05
C LYS A 438 31.84 -23.35 -9.71
N LYS A 439 31.10 -22.34 -10.17
CA LYS A 439 31.38 -20.92 -9.93
C LYS A 439 30.59 -20.30 -8.77
N LEU A 440 29.77 -21.09 -8.09
CA LEU A 440 28.93 -20.60 -7.00
C LEU A 440 29.78 -20.19 -5.79
N LYS A 441 29.65 -18.94 -5.37
CA LYS A 441 30.37 -18.33 -4.24
C LYS A 441 29.48 -18.11 -3.03
N ILE A 442 28.23 -17.70 -3.27
CA ILE A 442 27.26 -17.37 -2.22
C ILE A 442 26.03 -18.24 -2.40
N LEU A 443 25.68 -18.98 -1.35
CA LEU A 443 24.48 -19.81 -1.30
C LEU A 443 23.64 -19.45 -0.06
N TYR A 444 22.47 -18.87 -0.30
CA TYR A 444 21.48 -18.65 0.76
C TYR A 444 20.38 -19.69 0.62
N MET A 445 20.27 -20.59 1.58
CA MET A 445 19.31 -21.69 1.56
C MET A 445 18.70 -21.96 2.95
N SER A 446 18.56 -20.92 3.76
CA SER A 446 17.86 -20.98 5.05
C SER A 446 16.41 -21.42 4.91
N ASN A 447 15.84 -22.02 5.96
CA ASN A 447 14.45 -22.49 6.00
C ASN A 447 14.10 -23.39 4.81
N ASN A 448 14.90 -24.44 4.62
CA ASN A 448 14.62 -25.56 3.71
C ASN A 448 14.46 -26.84 4.55
N LEU A 449 14.38 -28.02 3.92
CA LEU A 449 14.04 -29.28 4.56
C LEU A 449 15.20 -30.28 4.61
N VAL A 450 16.45 -29.81 4.52
CA VAL A 450 17.62 -30.70 4.54
C VAL A 450 17.84 -31.25 5.95
N LYS A 451 17.85 -32.59 6.08
CA LYS A 451 17.86 -33.31 7.38
C LYS A 451 19.14 -34.08 7.69
N ASP A 452 19.95 -34.36 6.67
CA ASP A 452 21.03 -35.35 6.72
C ASP A 452 22.38 -34.78 6.30
N TRP A 453 23.45 -35.17 7.01
CA TRP A 453 24.82 -34.79 6.69
C TRP A 453 25.29 -35.29 5.32
N ALA A 454 24.77 -36.42 4.84
CA ALA A 454 25.09 -36.96 3.52
C ALA A 454 24.70 -36.00 2.37
N GLU A 455 23.65 -35.19 2.58
CA GLU A 455 23.27 -34.14 1.64
C GLU A 455 24.16 -32.91 1.80
N PHE A 456 24.48 -32.51 3.04
CA PHE A 456 25.33 -31.36 3.34
C PHE A 456 26.76 -31.51 2.79
N VAL A 457 27.37 -32.70 2.90
CA VAL A 457 28.74 -32.97 2.41
C VAL A 457 28.86 -32.74 0.89
N ARG A 458 27.77 -32.79 0.13
CA ARG A 458 27.79 -32.46 -1.31
C ARG A 458 28.15 -31.00 -1.58
N LEU A 459 27.98 -30.11 -0.61
CA LEU A 459 28.43 -28.72 -0.71
C LEU A 459 29.96 -28.62 -0.75
N ALA A 460 30.69 -29.60 -0.22
CA ALA A 460 32.15 -29.65 -0.29
C ALA A 460 32.66 -29.84 -1.74
N GLU A 461 31.80 -30.33 -2.65
CA GLU A 461 32.13 -30.48 -4.06
C GLU A 461 32.13 -29.14 -4.81
N LEU A 462 31.75 -28.03 -4.15
CA LEU A 462 31.78 -26.68 -4.70
C LEU A 462 33.13 -26.03 -4.37
N PRO A 463 34.01 -25.83 -5.37
CA PRO A 463 35.39 -25.38 -5.10
C PRO A 463 35.47 -23.90 -4.68
N LEU A 464 34.48 -23.09 -5.04
CA LEU A 464 34.50 -21.64 -4.84
C LEU A 464 33.45 -21.15 -3.83
N LEU A 465 32.80 -22.05 -3.08
CA LEU A 465 31.77 -21.66 -2.11
C LEU A 465 32.43 -20.98 -0.90
N GLU A 466 32.17 -19.69 -0.73
CA GLU A 466 32.75 -18.86 0.34
C GLU A 466 31.73 -18.51 1.41
N GLU A 467 30.47 -18.27 1.03
CA GLU A 467 29.40 -17.84 1.95
C GLU A 467 28.19 -18.77 1.87
N LEU A 468 27.78 -19.29 3.03
CA LEU A 468 26.62 -20.17 3.16
C LEU A 468 25.69 -19.66 4.27
N VAL A 469 24.41 -19.59 3.97
CA VAL A 469 23.35 -19.42 4.99
C VAL A 469 22.42 -20.63 4.93
N PHE A 470 22.37 -21.38 6.02
CA PHE A 470 21.72 -22.68 6.17
C PHE A 470 20.78 -22.75 7.39
N VAL A 471 20.69 -21.67 8.19
CA VAL A 471 19.77 -21.55 9.35
C VAL A 471 18.34 -22.02 9.05
N GLY A 472 17.73 -22.75 9.99
CA GLY A 472 16.32 -23.17 9.89
C GLY A 472 16.09 -24.40 8.99
N ASN A 473 17.17 -25.11 8.62
CA ASN A 473 17.07 -26.46 8.09
C ASN A 473 17.02 -27.46 9.26
N PRO A 474 16.25 -28.56 9.18
CA PRO A 474 16.17 -29.57 10.22
C PRO A 474 17.53 -30.13 10.65
N LEU A 475 18.49 -30.23 9.74
CA LEU A 475 19.86 -30.64 10.07
C LEU A 475 20.51 -29.63 11.03
N GLN A 476 20.43 -28.33 10.74
CA GLN A 476 21.02 -27.29 11.56
C GLN A 476 20.28 -27.11 12.89
N GLU A 477 18.95 -27.21 12.89
CA GLU A 477 18.13 -27.10 14.11
C GLU A 477 18.49 -28.17 15.15
N LYS A 478 18.88 -29.38 14.73
CA LYS A 478 19.37 -30.44 15.63
C LYS A 478 20.63 -30.05 16.40
N PHE A 479 21.46 -29.18 15.83
CA PHE A 479 22.72 -28.70 16.44
C PHE A 479 22.61 -27.24 16.92
N ALA A 480 21.41 -26.65 16.87
CA ALA A 480 21.21 -25.24 17.23
C ALA A 480 21.24 -25.01 18.76
N THR A 481 21.11 -26.06 19.58
CA THR A 481 21.20 -25.97 21.04
C THR A 481 22.62 -25.64 21.51
N ASP A 482 23.64 -26.06 20.77
CA ASP A 482 25.05 -25.79 21.03
C ASP A 482 25.62 -25.02 19.82
N GLN A 483 25.53 -23.68 19.83
CA GLN A 483 25.89 -22.81 18.68
C GLN A 483 27.26 -23.10 18.06
N ASN A 484 28.23 -23.54 18.86
CA ASN A 484 29.58 -23.88 18.38
C ASN A 484 29.65 -25.24 17.67
N SER A 485 28.82 -26.21 18.05
CA SER A 485 28.85 -27.56 17.47
C SER A 485 28.45 -27.56 15.99
N TRP A 486 27.45 -26.75 15.61
CA TRP A 486 27.04 -26.64 14.21
C TRP A 486 28.15 -26.08 13.32
N ILE A 487 28.76 -24.96 13.73
CA ILE A 487 29.77 -24.26 12.92
C ILE A 487 31.01 -25.14 12.77
N GLU A 488 31.48 -25.76 13.86
CA GLU A 488 32.64 -26.65 13.85
C GLU A 488 32.41 -27.88 12.94
N GLU A 489 31.28 -28.58 13.10
CA GLU A 489 30.98 -29.77 12.30
C GLU A 489 30.73 -29.45 10.81
N ALA A 490 30.10 -28.30 10.53
CA ALA A 490 29.85 -27.84 9.17
C ALA A 490 31.13 -27.43 8.45
N THR A 491 31.98 -26.65 9.10
CA THR A 491 33.26 -26.17 8.53
C THR A 491 34.28 -27.29 8.35
N LYS A 492 34.28 -28.30 9.23
CA LYS A 492 35.07 -29.52 9.05
C LYS A 492 34.71 -30.28 7.77
N ARG A 493 33.44 -30.29 7.38
CA ARG A 493 32.95 -30.98 6.18
C ARG A 493 33.04 -30.14 4.92
N VAL A 494 32.91 -28.82 5.04
CA VAL A 494 32.99 -27.86 3.93
C VAL A 494 34.05 -26.81 4.28
N PRO A 495 35.35 -27.15 4.12
CA PRO A 495 36.44 -26.33 4.62
C PRO A 495 36.63 -25.03 3.82
N ASN A 496 36.02 -24.87 2.65
CA ASN A 496 36.22 -23.70 1.79
C ASN A 496 35.43 -22.46 2.26
N LEU A 497 34.53 -22.61 3.25
CA LEU A 497 33.68 -21.53 3.73
C LEU A 497 34.49 -20.47 4.49
N LYS A 498 34.29 -19.21 4.12
CA LYS A 498 34.77 -18.02 4.84
C LYS A 498 33.71 -17.46 5.78
N LYS A 499 32.43 -17.67 5.47
CA LYS A 499 31.28 -17.19 6.24
C LYS A 499 30.16 -18.22 6.27
N LEU A 500 29.69 -18.56 7.47
CA LEU A 500 28.60 -19.50 7.70
C LEU A 500 27.56 -18.87 8.63
N ASP A 501 26.31 -18.80 8.17
CA ASP A 501 25.17 -18.31 8.96
C ASP A 501 25.36 -16.90 9.56
N GLY A 502 26.11 -16.06 8.87
CA GLY A 502 26.44 -14.70 9.32
C GLY A 502 27.73 -14.59 10.14
N THR A 503 28.32 -15.72 10.56
CA THR A 503 29.56 -15.79 11.35
C THR A 503 30.77 -15.97 10.43
N LEU A 504 31.83 -15.19 10.67
CA LEU A 504 33.11 -15.36 9.98
C LEU A 504 33.82 -16.60 10.51
N VAL A 505 34.25 -17.46 9.59
CA VAL A 505 35.04 -18.65 9.90
C VAL A 505 36.51 -18.25 9.79
N VAL A 506 37.14 -17.99 10.93
CA VAL A 506 38.58 -17.71 11.01
C VAL A 506 39.29 -19.07 11.00
N LYS A 507 40.16 -19.30 10.02
CA LYS A 507 41.11 -20.41 10.06
C LYS A 507 42.35 -19.93 10.79
N GLU A 508 42.75 -20.64 11.84
CA GLU A 508 44.14 -20.56 12.29
C GLU A 508 44.96 -21.22 11.18
N GLU A 509 45.78 -20.44 10.48
CA GLU A 509 46.78 -21.00 9.58
C GLU A 509 47.76 -21.77 10.48
N GLU A 510 47.70 -23.11 10.46
CA GLU A 510 48.80 -23.93 10.97
C GLU A 510 50.02 -23.59 10.10
N GLU A 511 50.95 -22.80 10.65
CA GLU A 511 52.31 -22.69 10.13
C GLU A 511 52.88 -24.10 10.07
N GLU A 512 52.87 -24.71 8.88
CA GLU A 512 53.56 -25.98 8.63
C GLU A 512 55.04 -25.76 8.96
N GLY A 513 55.47 -26.40 10.06
CA GLY A 513 56.84 -26.46 10.51
C GLY A 513 57.76 -27.00 9.41
N GLY A 514 58.64 -26.14 8.91
CA GLY A 514 59.78 -26.53 8.10
C GLY A 514 60.88 -27.13 8.97
N GLU A 515 60.80 -28.43 9.24
CA GLU A 515 61.96 -29.24 9.63
C GLU A 515 62.11 -30.43 8.65
N GLY A 516 63.31 -30.57 8.07
CA GLY A 516 63.81 -31.86 7.56
C GLY A 516 64.31 -31.84 6.13
N GLY A 517 65.62 -31.68 5.95
CA GLY A 517 66.30 -31.91 4.68
C GLY A 517 67.83 -31.95 4.81
N GLU A 518 68.37 -32.79 5.69
CA GLU A 518 69.76 -33.27 5.57
C GLU A 518 69.85 -34.34 4.46
N GLY A 519 70.87 -34.25 3.61
CA GLY A 519 71.21 -35.27 2.62
C GLY A 519 72.33 -34.82 1.68
N ALA A 520 73.53 -35.31 1.94
CA ALA A 520 74.81 -34.99 1.31
C ALA A 520 75.01 -35.57 -0.11
N GLU A 521 75.89 -34.92 -0.88
CA GLU A 521 76.83 -35.42 -1.93
C GLU A 521 77.46 -34.16 -2.58
N GLY A 522 78.75 -33.95 -2.87
CA GLY A 522 79.96 -34.76 -3.01
C GLY A 522 80.76 -34.23 -4.24
N ALA A 523 82.09 -34.00 -4.09
CA ALA A 523 83.09 -33.58 -5.12
C ALA A 523 83.01 -32.09 -5.59
N ASN A 524 84.09 -31.31 -5.69
CA ASN A 524 85.53 -31.56 -5.88
C ASN A 524 86.33 -30.37 -5.33
#